data_AF-A0A2A4RMR8-F1
#
_entry.id   AF-A0A2A4RMR8-F1
#
_cell.length_a   1.000
_cell.length_b   1.000
_cell.length_c   1.000
_cell.angle_alpha   90.00
_cell.angle_beta   90.00
_cell.angle_gamma   90.00
#
_symmetry.space_group_name_H-M   'P 1'
#
loop_
_entity.id
_entity.type
_entity.pdbx_description
1 polymer ?
#
loop_
_entity_poly.entity_id
_entity_poly.type
_entity_poly.pdbx_seq_one_letter_code
_entity_poly.pdbx_strand_id
1 'polypeptide(L)'
;MTTKEIIELLKEKETDFLKTKTFSQLPGIYAFFYIGNDFPLLGDSVSKHQIIYIGKTESSQEKRDSKTHFTTGKTGNSTVRKSIGSILCSQENLTPIPRNESDYEAGRFSHFKFDEPSEKIIT
;
A
#
# COMPACT_ATOMS: atom_id res chain seq x y z
N MET A 1 1.46 -20.90 -15.13
CA MET A 1 2.27 -19.68 -15.02
C MET A 1 3.17 -19.84 -13.80
N THR A 2 4.48 -19.65 -13.95
CA THR A 2 5.45 -19.70 -12.85
C THR A 2 5.52 -18.35 -12.12
N THR A 3 6.07 -18.33 -10.90
CA THR A 3 6.28 -17.07 -10.16
C THR A 3 7.18 -16.11 -10.95
N LYS A 4 8.17 -16.63 -11.67
CA LYS A 4 9.07 -15.82 -12.50
C LYS A 4 8.31 -15.13 -13.63
N GLU A 5 7.46 -15.86 -14.34
CA GLU A 5 6.59 -15.32 -15.41
C GLU A 5 5.64 -14.24 -14.87
N ILE A 6 5.08 -14.42 -13.66
CA ILE A 6 4.23 -13.40 -13.03
C ILE A 6 5.01 -12.12 -12.76
N ILE A 7 6.22 -12.23 -12.22
CA ILE A 7 7.06 -11.06 -11.91
C ILE A 7 7.47 -10.33 -13.21
N GLU A 8 7.82 -11.06 -14.26
CA GLU A 8 8.16 -10.49 -15.57
C GLU A 8 6.96 -9.72 -16.15
N LEU A 9 5.76 -10.31 -16.14
CA LEU A 9 4.54 -9.64 -16.60
C LEU A 9 4.18 -8.40 -15.78
N LEU A 10 4.42 -8.42 -14.47
CA LEU A 10 4.21 -7.24 -13.62
C LEU A 10 5.18 -6.12 -13.96
N LYS A 11 6.46 -6.44 -14.23
CA LYS A 11 7.49 -5.47 -14.63
C LYS A 11 7.20 -4.88 -16.01
N GLU A 12 6.81 -5.70 -16.99
CA GLU A 12 6.46 -5.24 -18.33
C GLU A 12 5.27 -4.27 -18.34
N LYS A 13 4.36 -4.41 -17.37
CA LYS A 13 3.17 -3.57 -17.22
C LYS A 13 3.34 -2.46 -16.19
N GLU A 14 4.55 -2.23 -15.70
CA GLU A 14 4.81 -1.13 -14.78
C GLU A 14 4.39 0.19 -15.42
N THR A 15 3.62 0.99 -14.70
CA THR A 15 3.19 2.32 -15.13
C THR A 15 3.16 3.24 -13.93
N ASP A 16 3.57 4.48 -14.14
CA ASP A 16 3.48 5.55 -13.15
C ASP A 16 2.03 5.69 -12.66
N PHE A 17 1.85 5.60 -11.34
CA PHE A 17 0.53 5.67 -10.72
C PHE A 17 -0.21 6.96 -11.09
N LEU A 18 0.50 8.10 -11.14
CA LEU A 18 -0.11 9.40 -11.49
C LEU A 18 -0.52 9.49 -12.96
N LYS A 19 0.03 8.63 -13.82
CA LYS A 19 -0.32 8.53 -15.24
C LYS A 19 -1.33 7.43 -15.53
N THR A 20 -1.63 6.58 -14.54
CA THR A 20 -2.56 5.46 -14.70
C THR A 20 -3.99 5.98 -14.75
N LYS A 21 -4.62 5.87 -15.93
CA LYS A 21 -5.99 6.38 -16.15
C LYS A 21 -7.08 5.33 -15.98
N THR A 22 -6.72 4.05 -16.08
CA THR A 22 -7.65 2.92 -16.04
C THR A 22 -7.05 1.78 -15.26
N PHE A 23 -7.91 1.01 -14.58
CA PHE A 23 -7.53 -0.18 -13.84
C PHE A 23 -8.27 -1.39 -14.40
N SER A 24 -7.72 -2.59 -14.20
CA SER A 24 -8.37 -3.82 -14.66
C SER A 24 -9.74 -4.02 -13.99
N GLN A 25 -10.73 -4.42 -14.78
CA GLN A 25 -12.06 -4.81 -14.31
C GLN A 25 -12.14 -6.27 -13.84
N LEU A 26 -11.01 -6.99 -13.88
CA LEU A 26 -10.95 -8.41 -13.61
C LEU A 26 -10.22 -8.71 -12.29
N PRO A 27 -10.48 -9.88 -11.66
CA PRO A 27 -9.65 -10.40 -10.59
C PRO A 27 -8.20 -10.58 -11.03
N GLY A 28 -7.25 -10.52 -10.10
CA GLY A 28 -5.85 -10.69 -10.45
C GLY A 28 -4.88 -10.29 -9.35
N ILE A 29 -3.60 -10.21 -9.74
CA ILE A 29 -2.49 -9.80 -8.89
C ILE A 29 -1.99 -8.44 -9.39
N TYR A 30 -1.62 -7.57 -8.47
CA TYR A 30 -1.00 -6.27 -8.75
C TYR A 30 0.23 -6.07 -7.86
N ALA A 31 1.10 -5.16 -8.26
CA ALA A 31 2.29 -4.81 -7.52
C ALA A 31 2.48 -3.29 -7.44
N PHE A 32 3.10 -2.84 -6.35
CA PHE A 32 3.62 -1.48 -6.22
C PHE A 32 5.13 -1.52 -6.39
N PHE A 33 5.62 -0.64 -7.25
CA PHE A 33 7.03 -0.47 -7.54
C PHE A 33 7.56 0.79 -6.86
N TYR A 34 8.75 0.69 -6.29
CA TYR A 34 9.43 1.84 -5.72
C TYR A 34 10.04 2.70 -6.82
N ILE A 35 9.69 3.99 -6.87
CA ILE A 35 10.19 4.92 -7.90
C ILE A 35 11.17 5.97 -7.36
N GLY A 36 11.42 5.98 -6.05
CA GLY A 36 12.35 6.91 -5.41
C GLY A 36 13.81 6.48 -5.51
N ASN A 37 14.69 7.26 -4.87
CA ASN A 37 16.13 6.97 -4.80
C ASN A 37 16.58 6.63 -3.37
N ASP A 38 15.86 7.11 -2.35
CA ASP A 38 16.20 6.97 -0.94
C ASP A 38 15.04 6.27 -0.22
N PHE A 39 15.17 4.96 -0.02
CA PHE A 39 14.13 4.18 0.66
C PHE A 39 14.23 4.40 2.18
N PRO A 40 13.12 4.69 2.88
CA PRO A 40 13.11 5.24 4.25
C PRO A 40 13.43 4.22 5.36
N LEU A 41 13.87 3.01 5.03
CA LEU A 41 14.26 1.97 6.00
C LEU A 41 15.78 1.84 6.09
N LEU A 42 16.30 1.80 7.32
CA LEU A 42 17.70 1.54 7.60
C LEU A 42 18.02 0.05 7.35
N GLY A 43 19.00 -0.23 6.48
CA GLY A 43 19.63 -1.54 6.35
C GLY A 43 19.40 -2.28 5.03
N ASP A 44 18.31 -1.99 4.32
CA ASP A 44 18.00 -2.62 3.02
C ASP A 44 17.97 -1.57 1.90
N SER A 45 18.85 -1.73 0.92
CA SER A 45 18.79 -0.92 -0.30
C SER A 45 17.68 -1.44 -1.21
N VAL A 46 16.55 -0.74 -1.25
CA VAL A 46 15.52 -0.98 -2.28
C VAL A 46 15.91 -0.23 -3.53
N SER A 47 16.13 -0.95 -4.64
CA SER A 47 16.46 -0.30 -5.91
C SER A 47 15.21 0.34 -6.52
N LYS A 48 15.41 1.39 -7.32
CA LYS A 48 14.35 1.91 -8.18
C LYS A 48 13.77 0.78 -9.06
N HIS A 49 12.46 0.81 -9.28
CA HIS A 49 11.67 -0.23 -9.98
C HIS A 49 11.66 -1.60 -9.30
N GLN A 50 12.04 -1.68 -8.02
CA GLN A 50 11.85 -2.89 -7.22
C GLN A 50 10.41 -2.98 -6.72
N ILE A 51 9.85 -4.18 -6.75
CA ILE A 51 8.53 -4.46 -6.17
C ILE A 51 8.65 -4.37 -4.64
N ILE A 52 7.86 -3.50 -4.02
CA ILE A 52 7.81 -3.30 -2.56
C ILE A 52 6.52 -3.84 -1.95
N TYR A 53 5.51 -4.15 -2.76
CA TYR A 53 4.27 -4.75 -2.30
C TYR A 53 3.61 -5.53 -3.44
N ILE A 54 3.04 -6.69 -3.11
CA ILE A 54 2.20 -7.49 -4.01
C ILE A 54 0.84 -7.69 -3.34
N GLY A 55 -0.23 -7.43 -4.09
CA GLY A 55 -1.61 -7.64 -3.65
C GLY A 55 -2.41 -8.46 -4.64
N LYS A 56 -3.51 -9.04 -4.17
CA LYS A 56 -4.50 -9.74 -5.02
C LYS A 56 -5.88 -9.10 -4.92
N THR A 57 -6.61 -9.02 -6.01
CA THR A 57 -8.04 -8.64 -6.02
C THR A 57 -8.88 -9.81 -6.52
N GLU A 58 -9.95 -10.12 -5.77
CA GLU A 58 -10.88 -11.21 -6.10
C GLU A 58 -12.03 -10.77 -7.01
N SER A 59 -12.21 -9.45 -7.19
CA SER A 59 -13.35 -8.90 -7.96
C SER A 59 -12.87 -8.08 -9.14
N SER A 60 -12.30 -6.90 -8.87
CA SER A 60 -11.60 -6.11 -9.88
C SER A 60 -10.52 -5.26 -9.25
N GLN A 61 -9.51 -4.92 -10.05
CA GLN A 61 -8.50 -3.96 -9.62
C GLN A 61 -9.13 -2.58 -9.46
N GLU A 62 -10.04 -2.18 -10.36
CA GLU A 62 -10.71 -0.87 -10.25
C GLU A 62 -11.45 -0.69 -8.92
N LYS A 63 -12.27 -1.66 -8.49
CA LYS A 63 -13.00 -1.55 -7.21
C LYS A 63 -12.06 -1.40 -6.01
N ARG A 64 -10.85 -1.93 -6.11
CA ARG A 64 -9.83 -1.89 -5.05
C ARG A 64 -8.97 -0.61 -5.14
N ASP A 65 -8.47 -0.29 -6.32
CA ASP A 65 -7.42 0.70 -6.51
C ASP A 65 -7.98 2.09 -6.85
N SER A 66 -9.03 2.19 -7.67
CA SER A 66 -9.54 3.50 -8.14
C SER A 66 -10.36 4.27 -7.10
N LYS A 67 -10.82 3.60 -6.03
CA LYS A 67 -11.70 4.20 -5.01
C LYS A 67 -11.30 3.97 -3.55
N THR A 68 -10.18 3.27 -3.26
CA THR A 68 -9.87 2.94 -1.85
C THR A 68 -8.42 3.10 -1.40
N HIS A 69 -7.41 2.98 -2.25
CA HIS A 69 -6.02 2.98 -1.77
C HIS A 69 -5.46 4.36 -1.39
N PHE A 70 -6.02 5.45 -1.93
CA PHE A 70 -5.52 6.82 -1.71
C PHE A 70 -6.62 7.82 -1.33
N THR A 71 -7.74 7.35 -0.78
CA THR A 71 -8.77 8.23 -0.21
C THR A 71 -8.51 8.40 1.29
N THR A 72 -8.29 9.63 1.76
CA THR A 72 -8.04 9.95 3.17
C THR A 72 -9.11 9.38 4.11
N GLY A 73 -8.70 8.91 5.29
CA GLY A 73 -9.62 8.43 6.34
C GLY A 73 -10.05 6.97 6.19
N LYS A 74 -9.36 6.20 5.36
CA LYS A 74 -9.65 4.78 5.11
C LYS A 74 -8.44 3.88 5.43
N THR A 75 -7.36 4.40 6.02
CA THR A 75 -6.15 3.60 6.27
C THR A 75 -6.40 2.41 7.18
N GLY A 76 -7.31 2.54 8.15
CA GLY A 76 -7.69 1.42 9.03
C GLY A 76 -8.15 0.14 8.33
N ASN A 77 -8.60 0.22 7.07
CA ASN A 77 -9.07 -0.92 6.27
C ASN A 77 -8.15 -1.27 5.09
N SER A 78 -7.00 -0.61 4.95
CA SER A 78 -6.09 -0.80 3.83
C SER A 78 -4.75 -1.35 4.30
N THR A 79 -4.49 -2.63 4.01
CA THR A 79 -3.20 -3.26 4.32
C THR A 79 -2.03 -2.50 3.68
N VAL A 80 -2.18 -2.09 2.41
CA VAL A 80 -1.16 -1.29 1.69
C VAL A 80 -0.78 -0.04 2.46
N ARG A 81 -1.75 0.80 2.84
CA ARG A 81 -1.46 2.05 3.54
C ARG A 81 -0.91 1.83 4.94
N LYS A 82 -1.38 0.81 5.66
CA LYS A 82 -0.80 0.46 6.96
C LYS A 82 0.65 0.03 6.81
N SER A 83 0.99 -0.77 5.80
CA SER A 83 2.38 -1.17 5.51
C SER A 83 3.25 0.03 5.15
N ILE A 84 2.81 0.87 4.19
CA ILE A 84 3.57 2.06 3.75
C ILE A 84 3.71 3.07 4.89
N GLY A 85 2.63 3.36 5.62
CA GLY A 85 2.67 4.26 6.77
C GLY A 85 3.56 3.71 7.89
N SER A 86 3.60 2.39 8.12
CA SER A 86 4.52 1.80 9.11
C SER A 86 5.98 1.99 8.71
N ILE A 87 6.29 1.84 7.42
CA ILE A 87 7.62 2.09 6.85
C ILE A 87 8.03 3.55 7.04
N LEU A 88 7.11 4.49 6.84
CA LEU A 88 7.34 5.93 6.96
C LEU A 88 7.19 6.48 8.39
N CYS A 89 6.73 5.67 9.33
CA CYS A 89 6.19 6.14 10.61
C CYS A 89 7.17 7.01 11.38
N SER A 90 8.43 6.56 11.51
CA SER A 90 9.46 7.30 12.24
C SER A 90 9.97 8.52 11.46
N GLN A 91 10.08 8.42 10.13
CA GLN A 91 10.60 9.50 9.29
C GLN A 91 9.62 10.68 9.23
N GLU A 92 8.34 10.39 9.05
CA GLU A 92 7.29 11.39 8.88
C GLU A 92 6.55 11.72 10.19
N ASN A 93 7.04 11.20 11.32
CA ASN A 93 6.44 11.37 12.65
C ASN A 93 4.93 11.05 12.67
N LEU A 94 4.55 9.91 12.09
CA LEU A 94 3.17 9.48 11.99
C LEU A 94 2.67 8.92 13.32
N THR A 95 1.41 9.20 13.64
CA THR A 95 0.77 8.74 14.88
C THR A 95 -0.20 7.58 14.59
N PRO A 96 0.17 6.32 14.85
CA PRO A 96 -0.75 5.21 14.80
C PRO A 96 -1.71 5.26 16.00
N ILE A 97 -3.00 5.02 15.75
CA ILE A 97 -4.05 4.95 16.76
C ILE A 97 -4.91 3.70 16.55
N PRO A 98 -5.56 3.15 17.59
CA PRO A 98 -6.51 2.07 17.42
C PRO A 98 -7.59 2.43 16.39
N ARG A 99 -8.00 1.44 15.58
CA ARG A 99 -9.04 1.67 14.58
C ARG A 99 -10.38 2.02 15.23
N ASN A 100 -10.69 1.35 16.34
CA ASN A 100 -11.84 1.55 17.21
C ASN A 100 -11.52 0.97 18.61
N GLU A 101 -12.35 1.29 19.60
CA GLU A 101 -12.15 0.89 20.99
C GLU A 101 -12.24 -0.64 21.18
N SER A 102 -13.19 -1.29 20.52
CA SER A 102 -13.40 -2.73 20.69
C SER A 102 -12.24 -3.58 20.13
N ASP A 103 -11.54 -3.10 19.10
CA ASP A 103 -10.30 -3.71 18.62
C ASP A 103 -9.17 -3.58 19.67
N TYR A 104 -9.10 -2.44 20.37
CA TYR A 104 -8.11 -2.20 21.43
C TYR A 104 -8.36 -3.06 22.67
N GLU A 105 -9.60 -3.07 23.17
CA GLU A 105 -10.02 -3.90 24.31
C GLU A 105 -9.77 -5.39 24.06
N ALA A 106 -9.94 -5.83 22.81
CA ALA A 106 -9.67 -7.21 22.38
C ALA A 106 -8.19 -7.50 22.07
N GLY A 107 -7.27 -6.55 22.28
CA GLY A 107 -5.83 -6.72 22.02
C GLY A 107 -5.46 -6.85 20.54
N ARG A 108 -6.30 -6.41 19.60
CA ARG A 108 -6.07 -6.52 18.15
C ARG A 108 -5.24 -5.35 17.63
N PHE A 109 -4.00 -5.21 18.09
CA PHE A 109 -3.15 -4.05 17.76
C PHE A 109 -2.81 -3.91 16.26
N SER A 110 -2.91 -4.98 15.46
CA SER A 110 -2.79 -4.90 13.99
C SER A 110 -3.97 -4.18 13.32
N HIS A 111 -5.07 -3.97 14.05
CA HIS A 111 -6.22 -3.17 13.65
C HIS A 111 -6.03 -1.71 14.10
N PHE A 112 -5.02 -1.06 13.54
CA PHE A 112 -4.77 0.37 13.74
C PHE A 112 -5.09 1.17 12.48
N LYS A 113 -5.16 2.48 12.64
CA LYS A 113 -5.17 3.50 11.58
C LYS A 113 -4.21 4.61 11.98
N PHE A 114 -4.09 5.64 11.17
CA PHE A 114 -3.34 6.84 11.54
C PHE A 114 -4.31 7.95 11.96
N ASP A 115 -3.85 8.89 12.77
CA ASP A 115 -4.63 10.09 13.08
C ASP A 115 -4.85 10.97 11.84
N GLU A 116 -5.72 11.98 11.93
CA GLU A 116 -6.12 12.78 10.76
C GLU A 116 -4.92 13.49 10.08
N PRO A 117 -3.98 14.13 10.82
CA PRO A 117 -2.78 14.70 10.20
C PRO A 117 -1.94 13.64 9.48
N SER A 118 -1.70 12.49 10.10
CA SER A 118 -0.86 11.44 9.54
C SER A 118 -1.52 10.75 8.32
N GLU A 119 -2.85 10.59 8.31
CA GLU A 119 -3.59 10.07 7.16
C GLU A 119 -3.35 10.92 5.90
N LYS A 120 -3.27 12.26 6.03
CA LYS A 120 -3.02 13.17 4.90
C LYS A 120 -1.62 13.03 4.31
N ILE A 121 -0.64 12.57 5.09
CA ILE A 121 0.74 12.37 4.61
C ILE A 121 0.83 11.09 3.76
N ILE A 122 0.03 10.07 4.07
CA ILE A 122 0.12 8.74 3.45
C ILE A 122 -0.98 8.44 2.41
N THR A 123 -1.81 9.44 2.06
CA THR A 123 -2.87 9.34 1.02
C THR A 123 -2.75 10.46 0.02
#